data_AF-N9K0P3-F1
#
_entry.id   AF-N9K0P3-F1
#
_cell.length_a   1.000
_cell.length_b   1.000
_cell.length_c   1.000
_cell.angle_alpha   90.00
_cell.angle_beta   90.00
_cell.angle_gamma   90.00
#
_symmetry.space_group_name_H-M   'P 1'
#
loop_
_entity.id
_entity.type
_entity.pdbx_description
1 polymer ?
#
loop_
_entity_poly.entity_id
_entity_poly.type
_entity_poly.pdbx_seq_one_letter_code
_entity_poly.pdbx_strand_id
1 'polypeptide(L)'
;MSHFKFYSAGYIHLKTIPGASPELIHEAGLYADRMSINLEMPTEIGLKTFAPEKSHQEVQKDLGLVRDRLIQLKDERQIIKHVPKYVPAGQTTQMVVGAHQESDQDVLFMADKHYKEFKLKRVYFSGYIPINTENNYLLAVGSAPPLLRENRLYQSDWLMRFYGFEVNEIVNEKHPNLDLDVDPKLSWALRHPEQFPVDLNRADYQMILRVPGIGVKSAKKIVQARRFGKIHIDLLKKLGVAYQRAKFFIRCEDSPKFQKELSSSFIRQQILTQGSSKYVQQLSPQLSLGF
;
A
#
# COMPACT_ATOMS: atom_id res chain seq x y z
N MET A 1 -8.96 13.81 38.82
CA MET A 1 -9.01 14.53 37.52
C MET A 1 -7.61 14.93 37.11
N SER A 2 -6.86 14.01 36.50
CA SER A 2 -5.56 14.30 35.89
C SER A 2 -5.79 15.04 34.57
N HIS A 3 -5.64 16.37 34.59
CA HIS A 3 -5.69 17.19 33.38
C HIS A 3 -4.39 17.03 32.59
N PHE A 4 -4.42 16.29 31.49
CA PHE A 4 -3.33 16.32 30.51
C PHE A 4 -3.49 17.57 29.63
N LYS A 5 -2.77 18.64 29.98
CA LYS A 5 -2.63 19.84 29.12
C LYS A 5 -1.38 19.69 28.26
N PHE A 6 -1.55 19.33 27.00
CA PHE A 6 -0.50 19.43 25.99
C PHE A 6 -0.49 20.83 25.38
N TYR A 7 0.59 21.58 25.61
CA TYR A 7 0.85 22.87 24.96
C TYR A 7 1.87 22.66 23.83
N SER A 8 1.41 22.40 22.61
CA SER A 8 2.18 22.72 21.40
C SER A 8 1.26 22.87 20.20
N ALA A 9 1.55 23.81 19.31
CA ALA A 9 0.91 23.92 18.00
C ALA A 9 1.43 22.85 17.00
N GLY A 10 1.84 21.69 17.50
CA GLY A 10 2.50 20.62 16.77
C GLY A 10 1.57 19.44 16.46
N TYR A 11 2.01 18.57 15.55
CA TYR A 11 1.28 17.37 15.15
C TYR A 11 1.46 16.25 16.18
N ILE A 12 0.36 15.75 16.76
CA ILE A 12 0.36 14.69 17.77
C ILE A 12 -0.02 13.35 17.12
N HIS A 13 0.98 12.47 16.98
CA HIS A 13 0.78 11.07 16.60
C HIS A 13 0.85 10.19 17.84
N LEU A 14 -0.32 9.76 18.32
CA LEU A 14 -0.42 8.95 19.52
C LEU A 14 -0.47 7.46 19.18
N LYS A 15 0.40 6.66 19.81
CA LYS A 15 0.30 5.20 19.78
C LYS A 15 -0.45 4.71 21.01
N THR A 16 -1.51 3.94 20.83
CA THR A 16 -2.24 3.32 21.94
C THR A 16 -1.83 1.87 22.12
N ILE A 17 -1.93 1.41 23.36
CA ILE A 17 -1.76 0.00 23.71
C ILE A 17 -3.13 -0.67 23.54
N PRO A 18 -3.21 -1.83 22.88
CA PRO A 18 -4.44 -2.61 22.79
C PRO A 18 -5.02 -2.92 24.17
N GLY A 19 -6.34 -2.86 24.31
CA GLY A 19 -7.05 -3.12 25.57
C GLY A 19 -7.14 -1.91 26.50
N ALA A 20 -6.79 -0.72 26.05
CA ALA A 20 -7.01 0.52 26.80
C ALA A 20 -8.51 0.77 27.04
N SER A 21 -8.86 1.50 28.11
CA SER A 21 -10.28 1.77 28.40
C SER A 21 -10.91 2.63 27.29
N PRO A 22 -12.20 2.43 26.96
CA PRO A 22 -12.89 3.22 25.94
C PRO A 22 -12.85 4.73 26.21
N GLU A 23 -12.89 5.13 27.48
CA GLU A 23 -12.83 6.53 27.91
C GLU A 23 -11.47 7.14 27.59
N LEU A 24 -10.38 6.41 27.83
CA LEU A 24 -9.03 6.86 27.50
C LEU A 24 -8.80 6.93 26.00
N ILE A 25 -9.31 5.96 25.23
CA ILE A 25 -9.24 5.99 23.76
C ILE A 25 -9.99 7.22 23.23
N HIS A 26 -11.18 7.52 23.78
CA HIS A 26 -11.94 8.69 23.41
C HIS A 26 -11.24 10.00 23.78
N GLU A 27 -10.74 10.12 25.01
CA GLU A 27 -10.03 11.32 25.45
C GLU A 27 -8.77 11.55 24.59
N ALA A 28 -7.98 10.51 24.37
CA ALA A 28 -6.84 10.52 23.47
C ALA A 28 -7.20 11.05 22.07
N GLY A 29 -8.31 10.59 21.50
CA GLY A 29 -8.72 11.00 20.16
C GLY A 29 -9.11 12.47 20.04
N LEU A 30 -9.53 13.12 21.14
CA LEU A 30 -9.82 14.57 21.15
C LEU A 30 -8.56 15.44 21.07
N TYR A 31 -7.42 14.92 21.55
CA TYR A 31 -6.15 15.64 21.58
C TYR A 31 -5.19 15.24 20.45
N ALA A 32 -5.26 14.01 19.96
CA ALA A 32 -4.36 13.52 18.92
C ALA A 32 -4.78 13.93 17.51
N ASP A 33 -3.81 14.26 16.65
CA ASP A 33 -4.06 14.41 15.21
C ASP A 33 -4.24 13.04 14.55
N ARG A 34 -3.42 12.07 14.93
CA ARG A 34 -3.46 10.68 14.46
C ARG A 34 -3.34 9.72 15.62
N MET A 35 -4.11 8.65 15.57
CA MET A 35 -4.00 7.52 16.48
C MET A 35 -3.47 6.30 15.75
N SER A 36 -2.58 5.53 16.38
CA SER A 36 -2.09 4.28 15.84
C SER A 36 -2.20 3.17 16.87
N ILE A 37 -2.74 2.04 16.45
CA ILE A 37 -2.88 0.84 17.29
C ILE A 37 -2.12 -0.28 16.60
N ASN A 38 -1.13 -0.86 17.28
CA ASN A 38 -0.24 -1.84 16.63
C ASN A 38 -0.91 -3.21 16.55
N LEU A 39 -0.98 -3.78 15.33
CA LEU A 39 -1.49 -5.14 15.11
C LEU A 39 -0.40 -6.20 15.34
N GLU A 40 0.87 -5.80 15.26
CA GLU A 40 2.09 -6.61 15.34
C GLU A 40 2.25 -7.63 14.22
N MET A 41 1.37 -8.62 14.10
CA MET A 41 1.49 -9.71 13.12
C MET A 41 0.22 -9.85 12.29
N PRO A 42 0.33 -10.20 10.99
CA PRO A 42 -0.83 -10.36 10.12
C PRO A 42 -1.65 -11.63 10.41
N THR A 43 -1.01 -12.71 10.89
CA THR A 43 -1.69 -13.98 11.18
C THR A 43 -1.87 -14.19 12.68
N GLU A 44 -2.97 -14.83 13.09
CA GLU A 44 -3.19 -15.16 14.50
C GLU A 44 -2.13 -16.11 15.06
N ILE A 45 -1.68 -17.07 14.23
CA ILE A 45 -0.63 -18.02 14.60
C ILE A 45 0.66 -17.26 14.88
N GLY A 46 1.09 -16.38 13.96
CA GLY A 46 2.26 -15.55 14.15
C GLY A 46 2.12 -14.63 15.37
N LEU A 47 0.95 -14.01 15.57
CA LEU A 47 0.72 -13.16 16.73
C LEU A 47 0.90 -13.94 18.04
N LYS A 48 0.28 -15.12 18.17
CA LYS A 48 0.40 -15.95 19.39
C LYS A 48 1.83 -16.42 19.65
N THR A 49 2.62 -16.64 18.61
CA THR A 49 4.04 -17.03 18.75
C THR A 49 4.90 -15.88 19.29
N PHE A 50 4.68 -14.66 18.82
CA PHE A 50 5.58 -13.52 19.10
C PHE A 50 5.07 -12.56 20.19
N ALA A 51 3.77 -12.51 20.41
CA ALA A 51 3.10 -11.66 21.40
C ALA A 51 1.83 -12.38 21.92
N PRO A 52 1.98 -13.46 22.70
CA PRO A 52 0.86 -14.30 23.18
C PRO A 52 -0.15 -13.53 24.04
N GLU A 53 0.26 -12.42 24.64
CA GLU A 53 -0.57 -11.52 25.43
C GLU A 53 -1.49 -10.63 24.58
N LYS A 54 -1.31 -10.60 23.26
CA LYS A 54 -2.09 -9.78 22.33
C LYS A 54 -3.07 -10.61 21.54
N SER A 55 -4.22 -10.02 21.23
CA SER A 55 -5.20 -10.59 20.30
C SER A 55 -5.56 -9.61 19.18
N HIS A 56 -5.82 -10.12 17.98
CA HIS A 56 -6.40 -9.31 16.90
C HIS A 56 -7.76 -8.73 17.31
N GLN A 57 -8.54 -9.45 18.11
CA GLN A 57 -9.86 -9.02 18.55
C GLN A 57 -9.80 -7.74 19.39
N GLU A 58 -8.86 -7.63 20.33
CA GLU A 58 -8.69 -6.42 21.14
C GLU A 58 -8.23 -5.23 20.28
N VAL A 59 -7.26 -5.44 19.39
CA VAL A 59 -6.81 -4.40 18.46
C VAL A 59 -7.97 -3.92 17.59
N GLN A 60 -8.75 -4.84 17.03
CA GLN A 60 -9.90 -4.54 16.17
C GLN A 60 -11.02 -3.83 16.95
N LYS A 61 -11.26 -4.20 18.21
CA LYS A 61 -12.19 -3.50 19.09
C LYS A 61 -11.78 -2.04 19.26
N ASP A 62 -10.53 -1.77 19.57
CA ASP A 62 -10.04 -0.41 19.81
C ASP A 62 -10.06 0.45 18.55
N LEU A 63 -9.69 -0.12 17.39
CA LEU A 63 -9.82 0.53 16.08
C LEU A 63 -11.29 0.84 15.75
N GLY A 64 -12.21 -0.06 16.16
CA GLY A 64 -13.65 0.10 16.06
C GLY A 64 -14.16 1.31 16.86
N LEU A 65 -13.72 1.46 18.11
CA LEU A 65 -14.08 2.61 18.95
C LEU A 65 -13.70 3.95 18.30
N VAL A 66 -12.48 4.04 17.77
CA VAL A 66 -12.01 5.25 17.07
C VAL A 66 -12.82 5.49 15.78
N ARG A 67 -13.11 4.43 15.01
CA ARG A 67 -13.92 4.51 13.79
C ARG A 67 -15.32 5.03 14.08
N ASP A 68 -16.00 4.43 15.05
CA ASP A 68 -17.40 4.73 15.35
C ASP A 68 -17.54 6.17 15.82
N ARG A 69 -16.59 6.65 16.63
CA ARG A 69 -16.55 8.06 17.03
C ARG A 69 -16.31 9.01 15.85
N LEU A 70 -15.42 8.66 14.91
CA LEU A 70 -15.20 9.44 13.69
C LEU A 70 -16.46 9.51 12.82
N ILE A 71 -17.21 8.42 12.70
CA ILE A 71 -18.47 8.37 11.95
C ILE A 71 -19.51 9.26 12.64
N GLN A 72 -19.71 9.08 13.95
CA GLN A 72 -20.66 9.87 14.73
C GLN A 72 -20.40 11.38 14.60
N LEU A 73 -19.15 11.82 14.78
CA LEU A 73 -18.79 13.24 14.69
C LEU A 73 -18.94 13.79 13.27
N LYS A 74 -18.79 12.95 12.23
CA LYS A 74 -19.04 13.37 10.85
C LYS A 74 -20.53 13.66 10.61
N ASP A 75 -21.40 12.85 11.19
CA ASP A 75 -22.86 13.01 11.08
C ASP A 75 -23.33 14.21 11.92
N GLU A 76 -22.82 14.36 13.15
CA GLU A 76 -23.08 15.52 14.01
C GLU A 76 -22.72 16.84 13.33
N ARG A 77 -21.63 16.91 12.55
CA ARG A 77 -21.23 18.13 11.81
C ARG A 77 -22.23 18.59 10.77
N GLN A 78 -23.15 17.74 10.33
CA GLN A 78 -24.21 18.12 9.38
C GLN A 78 -25.31 18.94 10.05
N ILE A 79 -25.44 18.84 11.39
CA ILE A 79 -26.57 19.40 12.15
C ILE A 79 -26.06 20.42 13.20
N ILE A 80 -24.92 20.14 13.81
CA ILE A 80 -24.34 20.90 14.93
C ILE A 80 -23.23 21.82 14.40
N LYS A 81 -23.32 23.12 14.73
CA LYS A 81 -22.37 24.15 14.28
C LYS A 81 -20.95 23.92 14.80
N HIS A 82 -20.80 23.43 16.03
CA HIS A 82 -19.50 23.22 16.68
C HIS A 82 -19.39 21.77 17.15
N VAL A 83 -18.54 21.01 16.47
CA VAL A 83 -18.22 19.62 16.80
C VAL A 83 -16.73 19.53 17.08
N PRO A 84 -16.29 18.82 18.14
CA PRO A 84 -14.87 18.72 18.45
C PRO A 84 -14.07 18.10 17.30
N LYS A 85 -12.78 18.44 17.25
CA LYS A 85 -11.82 17.68 16.45
C LYS A 85 -11.59 16.34 17.14
N TYR A 86 -11.49 15.31 16.33
CA TYR A 86 -11.20 13.97 16.80
C TYR A 86 -10.39 13.29 15.72
N VAL A 87 -9.13 12.95 16.03
CA VAL A 87 -8.19 12.26 15.12
C VAL A 87 -8.29 12.77 13.66
N PRO A 88 -8.10 14.07 13.39
CA PRO A 88 -8.31 14.67 12.07
C PRO A 88 -7.46 14.06 10.95
N ALA A 89 -6.27 13.54 11.27
CA ALA A 89 -5.39 12.83 10.33
C ALA A 89 -5.68 11.32 10.25
N GLY A 90 -6.75 10.87 10.91
CA GLY A 90 -7.30 9.50 10.95
C GLY A 90 -6.45 8.50 11.72
N GLN A 91 -6.85 7.24 11.68
CA GLN A 91 -6.18 6.16 12.41
C GLN A 91 -5.30 5.27 11.51
N THR A 92 -4.26 4.69 12.10
CA THR A 92 -3.31 3.80 11.44
C THR A 92 -3.04 2.53 12.25
N THR A 93 -2.44 1.54 11.60
CA THR A 93 -1.92 0.34 12.26
C THR A 93 -0.57 -0.04 11.68
N GLN A 94 0.12 -0.98 12.31
CA GLN A 94 1.42 -1.49 11.88
C GLN A 94 1.43 -3.01 11.96
N MET A 95 2.13 -3.64 11.02
CA MET A 95 2.42 -5.07 10.99
C MET A 95 3.91 -5.28 10.72
N VAL A 96 4.48 -6.23 11.44
CA VAL A 96 5.80 -6.80 11.21
C VAL A 96 5.63 -7.94 10.20
N VAL A 97 6.51 -7.99 9.20
CA VAL A 97 6.47 -8.96 8.11
C VAL A 97 7.81 -9.68 8.00
N GLY A 98 7.78 -10.97 7.72
CA GLY A 98 8.94 -11.86 7.63
C GLY A 98 9.38 -12.45 8.95
N ALA A 99 8.60 -12.28 10.03
CA ALA A 99 8.89 -12.88 11.33
C ALA A 99 8.39 -14.32 11.43
N HIS A 100 7.32 -14.67 10.70
CA HIS A 100 6.72 -16.01 10.72
C HIS A 100 6.53 -16.54 9.29
N GLN A 101 5.75 -17.62 9.14
CA GLN A 101 5.41 -18.23 7.85
C GLN A 101 4.17 -17.58 7.20
N GLU A 102 4.03 -16.25 7.27
CA GLU A 102 2.94 -15.55 6.59
C GLU A 102 3.25 -15.29 5.10
N SER A 103 2.25 -15.47 4.25
CA SER A 103 2.31 -15.09 2.84
C SER A 103 2.02 -13.60 2.65
N ASP A 104 2.37 -13.03 1.49
CA ASP A 104 1.96 -11.65 1.18
C ASP A 104 0.45 -11.53 1.00
N GLN A 105 -0.22 -12.63 0.65
CA GLN A 105 -1.67 -12.75 0.66
C GLN A 105 -2.23 -12.46 2.05
N ASP A 106 -1.72 -13.13 3.09
CA ASP A 106 -2.17 -12.89 4.48
C ASP A 106 -2.02 -11.42 4.88
N VAL A 107 -0.87 -10.83 4.56
CA VAL A 107 -0.54 -9.43 4.88
C VAL A 107 -1.50 -8.47 4.18
N LEU A 108 -1.68 -8.61 2.87
CA LEU A 108 -2.47 -7.66 2.07
C LEU A 108 -3.97 -7.81 2.33
N PHE A 109 -4.48 -9.01 2.56
CA PHE A 109 -5.87 -9.22 2.96
C PHE A 109 -6.13 -8.63 4.34
N MET A 110 -5.21 -8.80 5.29
CA MET A 110 -5.33 -8.18 6.61
C MET A 110 -5.39 -6.66 6.50
N ALA A 111 -4.53 -6.06 5.67
CA ALA A 111 -4.55 -4.63 5.39
C ALA A 111 -5.87 -4.18 4.72
N ASP A 112 -6.34 -4.87 3.68
CA ASP A 112 -7.59 -4.58 2.98
C ASP A 112 -8.80 -4.60 3.92
N LYS A 113 -8.91 -5.66 4.73
CA LYS A 113 -9.93 -5.79 5.78
C LYS A 113 -9.90 -4.59 6.70
N HIS A 114 -8.72 -4.22 7.20
CA HIS A 114 -8.58 -3.11 8.14
C HIS A 114 -8.97 -1.75 7.53
N TYR A 115 -8.62 -1.50 6.27
CA TYR A 115 -9.07 -0.29 5.57
C TYR A 115 -10.59 -0.22 5.46
N LYS A 116 -11.24 -1.33 5.06
CA LYS A 116 -12.68 -1.40 4.83
C LYS A 116 -13.46 -1.28 6.14
N GLU A 117 -13.07 -2.06 7.14
CA GLU A 117 -13.78 -2.18 8.41
C GLU A 117 -13.50 -1.03 9.36
N PHE A 118 -12.25 -0.54 9.47
CA PHE A 118 -11.86 0.47 10.46
C PHE A 118 -11.62 1.86 9.88
N LYS A 119 -11.79 2.04 8.56
CA LYS A 119 -11.54 3.32 7.86
C LYS A 119 -10.13 3.86 8.10
N LEU A 120 -9.16 2.95 8.18
CA LEU A 120 -7.75 3.34 8.39
C LEU A 120 -7.28 4.28 7.28
N LYS A 121 -6.38 5.18 7.63
CA LYS A 121 -5.68 6.04 6.66
C LYS A 121 -4.45 5.36 6.08
N ARG A 122 -3.80 4.50 6.85
CA ARG A 122 -2.59 3.79 6.45
C ARG A 122 -2.34 2.56 7.32
N VAL A 123 -1.79 1.53 6.70
CA VAL A 123 -1.12 0.38 7.31
C VAL A 123 0.38 0.55 7.08
N TYR A 124 1.19 0.35 8.11
CA TYR A 124 2.64 0.35 8.02
C TYR A 124 3.16 -1.09 8.04
N PHE A 125 4.06 -1.41 7.12
CA PHE A 125 4.79 -2.66 7.10
C PHE A 125 6.22 -2.40 7.58
N SER A 126 6.73 -3.30 8.43
CA SER A 126 8.12 -3.29 8.87
C SER A 126 8.69 -4.68 8.68
N GLY A 127 9.75 -4.81 7.88
CA GLY A 127 10.50 -6.06 7.80
C GLY A 127 11.05 -6.47 9.16
N TYR A 128 10.91 -7.75 9.50
CA TYR A 128 11.51 -8.33 10.69
C TYR A 128 13.04 -8.34 10.55
N ILE A 129 13.73 -7.93 11.61
CA ILE A 129 15.19 -7.95 11.71
C ILE A 129 15.53 -8.85 12.91
N PRO A 130 16.15 -10.03 12.69
CA PRO A 130 16.54 -10.89 13.80
C PRO A 130 17.66 -10.24 14.59
N ILE A 131 17.44 -10.02 15.90
CA ILE A 131 18.43 -9.42 16.81
C ILE A 131 19.26 -10.51 17.51
N ASN A 132 18.75 -11.75 17.56
CA ASN A 132 19.36 -12.85 18.31
C ASN A 132 19.62 -14.06 17.42
N THR A 133 20.88 -14.47 17.30
CA THR A 133 21.34 -15.60 16.46
C THR A 133 21.23 -16.96 17.14
N GLU A 134 20.93 -17.00 18.44
CA GLU A 134 20.97 -18.24 19.25
C GLU A 134 19.62 -18.97 19.38
N ASN A 135 18.51 -18.34 18.97
CA ASN A 135 17.18 -18.95 19.02
C ASN A 135 16.78 -19.55 17.65
N ASN A 136 16.93 -20.88 17.53
CA ASN A 136 16.62 -21.68 16.34
C ASN A 136 15.12 -21.75 15.94
N TYR A 137 14.22 -21.09 16.68
CA TYR A 137 12.81 -20.92 16.28
C TYR A 137 12.62 -19.83 15.22
N LEU A 138 13.67 -19.07 14.93
CA LEU A 138 13.68 -17.95 14.00
C LEU A 138 14.28 -18.40 12.67
N LEU A 139 13.62 -18.05 11.56
CA LEU A 139 14.16 -18.30 10.23
C LEU A 139 15.58 -17.72 10.14
N ALA A 140 16.51 -18.55 9.65
CA ALA A 140 17.93 -18.23 9.62
C ALA A 140 18.22 -16.92 8.88
N VAL A 141 19.20 -16.18 9.42
CA VAL A 141 19.87 -15.04 8.78
C VAL A 141 20.27 -15.44 7.35
N GLY A 142 19.63 -14.84 6.33
CA GLY A 142 20.02 -15.08 4.94
C GLY A 142 18.95 -14.94 3.84
N SER A 143 17.67 -14.68 4.12
CA SER A 143 16.72 -14.31 3.06
C SER A 143 16.96 -12.86 2.62
N ALA A 144 17.10 -12.63 1.31
CA ALA A 144 17.40 -11.32 0.71
C ALA A 144 16.52 -10.18 1.28
N PRO A 145 17.06 -8.96 1.42
CA PRO A 145 16.87 -8.11 2.59
C PRO A 145 15.40 -7.79 2.84
N PRO A 146 14.94 -7.74 4.11
CA PRO A 146 13.57 -7.41 4.50
C PRO A 146 12.96 -6.21 3.74
N LEU A 147 13.81 -5.30 3.28
CA LEU A 147 13.48 -4.10 2.51
C LEU A 147 12.80 -4.36 1.15
N LEU A 148 13.18 -5.38 0.36
CA LEU A 148 12.57 -5.57 -0.97
C LEU A 148 11.12 -6.05 -0.88
N ARG A 149 10.87 -7.04 -0.01
CA ARG A 149 9.51 -7.52 0.27
C ARG A 149 8.65 -6.40 0.88
N GLU A 150 9.19 -5.66 1.85
CA GLU A 150 8.51 -4.49 2.44
C GLU A 150 8.15 -3.45 1.37
N ASN A 151 9.08 -3.12 0.48
CA ASN A 151 8.83 -2.20 -0.64
C ASN A 151 7.73 -2.72 -1.58
N ARG A 152 7.68 -4.03 -1.87
CA ARG A 152 6.62 -4.64 -2.68
C ARG A 152 5.26 -4.55 -1.99
N LEU A 153 5.19 -4.78 -0.68
CA LEU A 153 3.97 -4.60 0.10
C LEU A 153 3.48 -3.15 0.07
N TYR A 154 4.36 -2.17 0.24
CA TYR A 154 3.98 -0.76 0.12
C TYR A 154 3.53 -0.38 -1.30
N GLN A 155 4.15 -0.94 -2.34
CA GLN A 155 3.71 -0.75 -3.72
C GLN A 155 2.30 -1.32 -3.93
N SER A 156 2.02 -2.51 -3.40
CA SER A 156 0.70 -3.15 -3.44
C SER A 156 -0.36 -2.33 -2.67
N ASP A 157 -0.07 -1.89 -1.44
CA ASP A 157 -0.93 -1.00 -0.65
C ASP A 157 -1.28 0.29 -1.43
N TRP A 158 -0.30 0.85 -2.12
CA TRP A 158 -0.49 2.04 -2.94
C TRP A 158 -1.43 1.78 -4.13
N LEU A 159 -1.33 0.61 -4.77
CA LEU A 159 -2.26 0.21 -5.83
C LEU A 159 -3.69 0.08 -5.30
N MET A 160 -3.88 -0.55 -4.15
CA MET A 160 -5.20 -0.70 -3.53
C MET A 160 -5.83 0.67 -3.22
N ARG A 161 -5.06 1.58 -2.61
CA ARG A 161 -5.59 2.85 -2.11
C ARG A 161 -5.79 3.92 -3.17
N PHE A 162 -4.95 3.94 -4.21
CA PHE A 162 -4.91 5.06 -5.16
C PHE A 162 -5.15 4.65 -6.61
N TYR A 163 -5.04 3.36 -6.94
CA TYR A 163 -5.31 2.83 -8.29
C TYR A 163 -6.58 1.98 -8.36
N GLY A 164 -7.24 1.73 -7.24
CA GLY A 164 -8.49 0.95 -7.20
C GLY A 164 -8.30 -0.53 -7.47
N PHE A 165 -7.10 -1.07 -7.21
CA PHE A 165 -6.87 -2.51 -7.24
C PHE A 165 -7.60 -3.20 -6.09
N GLU A 166 -8.29 -4.29 -6.38
CA GLU A 166 -8.72 -5.22 -5.35
C GLU A 166 -7.56 -6.10 -4.92
N VAL A 167 -7.55 -6.52 -3.65
CA VAL A 167 -6.48 -7.37 -3.10
C VAL A 167 -6.30 -8.66 -3.90
N ASN A 168 -7.41 -9.28 -4.33
CA ASN A 168 -7.44 -10.52 -5.13
C ASN A 168 -6.78 -10.41 -6.50
N GLU A 169 -6.73 -9.18 -7.05
CA GLU A 169 -6.04 -8.94 -8.31
C GLU A 169 -4.53 -9.01 -8.11
N ILE A 170 -4.04 -8.52 -6.97
CA ILE A 170 -2.61 -8.44 -6.65
C ILE A 170 -2.07 -9.80 -6.21
N VAL A 171 -2.75 -10.46 -5.27
CA VAL A 171 -2.39 -11.75 -4.67
C VAL A 171 -3.63 -12.64 -4.61
N ASN A 172 -3.43 -13.95 -4.80
CA ASN A 172 -4.49 -14.96 -4.75
C ASN A 172 -3.90 -16.35 -4.52
N GLU A 173 -4.75 -17.38 -4.44
CA GLU A 173 -4.30 -18.76 -4.18
C GLU A 173 -3.24 -19.29 -5.15
N LYS A 174 -3.25 -18.84 -6.42
CA LYS A 174 -2.24 -19.22 -7.43
C LYS A 174 -0.95 -18.39 -7.31
N HIS A 175 -1.07 -17.16 -6.81
CA HIS A 175 0.02 -16.21 -6.64
C HIS A 175 -0.04 -15.58 -5.23
N PRO A 176 0.25 -16.37 -4.17
CA PRO A 176 0.07 -15.90 -2.80
C PRO A 176 1.17 -14.94 -2.34
N ASN A 177 2.29 -14.88 -3.07
CA ASN A 177 3.44 -14.02 -2.76
C ASN A 177 3.74 -13.07 -3.93
N LEU A 178 4.24 -11.89 -3.60
CA LEU A 178 4.61 -10.86 -4.56
C LEU A 178 5.92 -11.22 -5.27
N ASP A 179 6.00 -10.91 -6.56
CA ASP A 179 7.24 -11.04 -7.32
C ASP A 179 8.27 -9.99 -6.84
N LEU A 180 9.48 -10.43 -6.49
CA LEU A 180 10.54 -9.55 -6.01
C LEU A 180 11.28 -8.84 -7.14
N ASP A 181 11.28 -9.37 -8.37
CA ASP A 181 11.98 -8.79 -9.51
C ASP A 181 11.18 -7.66 -10.17
N VAL A 182 9.84 -7.77 -10.18
CA VAL A 182 8.95 -6.79 -10.82
C VAL A 182 7.95 -6.21 -9.83
N ASP A 183 7.60 -4.92 -9.99
CA ASP A 183 6.58 -4.33 -9.13
C ASP A 183 5.18 -4.95 -9.36
N PRO A 184 4.28 -4.86 -8.37
CA PRO A 184 2.98 -5.54 -8.40
C PRO A 184 2.09 -5.14 -9.58
N LYS A 185 2.25 -3.91 -10.10
CA LYS A 185 1.45 -3.43 -11.24
C LYS A 185 1.87 -4.10 -12.55
N LEU A 186 3.19 -4.26 -12.75
CA LEU A 186 3.69 -5.05 -13.88
C LEU A 186 3.42 -6.53 -13.70
N SER A 187 3.62 -7.08 -12.49
CA SER A 187 3.26 -8.48 -12.21
C SER A 187 1.82 -8.78 -12.59
N TRP A 188 0.87 -7.91 -12.19
CA TRP A 188 -0.52 -8.02 -12.60
C TRP A 188 -0.69 -8.00 -14.12
N ALA A 189 -0.06 -7.03 -14.80
CA ALA A 189 -0.20 -6.87 -16.24
C ALA A 189 0.35 -8.07 -17.03
N LEU A 190 1.46 -8.67 -16.57
CA LEU A 190 2.05 -9.85 -17.18
C LEU A 190 1.18 -11.11 -17.01
N ARG A 191 0.38 -11.17 -15.93
CA ARG A 191 -0.59 -12.25 -15.68
C ARG A 191 -1.90 -12.07 -16.45
N HIS A 192 -2.18 -10.88 -16.97
CA HIS A 192 -3.41 -10.55 -17.68
C HIS A 192 -3.12 -10.01 -19.10
N PRO A 193 -2.39 -10.75 -19.95
CA PRO A 193 -2.05 -10.28 -21.30
C PRO A 193 -3.28 -10.00 -22.16
N GLU A 194 -4.42 -10.64 -21.88
CA GLU A 194 -5.69 -10.45 -22.57
C GLU A 194 -6.28 -9.04 -22.40
N GLN A 195 -5.85 -8.30 -21.37
CA GLN A 195 -6.28 -6.91 -21.13
C GLN A 195 -5.47 -5.89 -21.95
N PHE A 196 -4.46 -6.35 -22.70
CA PHE A 196 -3.52 -5.50 -23.41
C PHE A 196 -3.45 -5.83 -24.91
N PRO A 197 -3.13 -4.84 -25.77
CA PRO A 197 -2.81 -3.44 -25.45
C PRO A 197 -4.06 -2.58 -25.17
N VAL A 198 -3.92 -1.62 -24.26
CA VAL A 198 -4.98 -0.64 -23.94
C VAL A 198 -4.97 0.50 -24.96
N ASP A 199 -6.08 0.70 -25.67
CA ASP A 199 -6.27 1.87 -26.54
C ASP A 199 -6.44 3.15 -25.72
N LEU A 200 -5.41 3.98 -25.71
CA LEU A 200 -5.36 5.24 -24.97
C LEU A 200 -6.19 6.35 -25.59
N ASN A 201 -7.03 6.12 -26.60
CA ASN A 201 -8.07 7.07 -27.02
C ASN A 201 -9.47 6.63 -26.56
N ARG A 202 -9.65 5.35 -26.20
CA ARG A 202 -10.98 4.75 -25.93
C ARG A 202 -11.15 4.21 -24.52
N ALA A 203 -10.11 3.61 -23.96
CA ALA A 203 -10.19 2.91 -22.68
C ALA A 203 -10.62 3.84 -21.54
N ASP A 204 -11.39 3.33 -20.58
CA ASP A 204 -11.78 4.11 -19.42
C ASP A 204 -10.58 4.49 -18.52
N TYR A 205 -10.81 5.42 -17.59
CA TYR A 205 -9.78 5.89 -16.67
C TYR A 205 -9.18 4.76 -15.80
N GLN A 206 -10.00 3.80 -15.36
CA GLN A 206 -9.57 2.71 -14.48
C GLN A 206 -8.64 1.76 -15.23
N MET A 207 -8.94 1.42 -16.48
CA MET A 207 -8.08 0.57 -17.29
C MET A 207 -6.76 1.24 -17.64
N ILE A 208 -6.76 2.55 -17.93
CA ILE A 208 -5.50 3.32 -18.09
C ILE A 208 -4.68 3.29 -16.80
N LEU A 209 -5.33 3.37 -15.64
CA LEU A 209 -4.65 3.22 -14.35
C LEU A 209 -4.03 1.84 -14.15
N ARG A 210 -4.45 0.80 -14.86
CA ARG A 210 -3.82 -0.54 -14.78
C ARG A 210 -2.52 -0.65 -15.58
N VAL A 211 -2.29 0.23 -16.55
CA VAL A 211 -1.11 0.19 -17.44
C VAL A 211 0.21 0.46 -16.69
N PRO A 212 1.19 -0.47 -16.73
CA PRO A 212 2.53 -0.23 -16.19
C PRO A 212 3.20 1.00 -16.83
N GLY A 213 3.80 1.86 -16.00
CA GLY A 213 4.44 3.10 -16.48
C GLY A 213 3.51 4.32 -16.62
N ILE A 214 2.19 4.16 -16.40
CA ILE A 214 1.25 5.27 -16.28
C ILE A 214 0.86 5.47 -14.81
N GLY A 215 1.13 6.65 -14.26
CA GLY A 215 0.72 7.02 -12.89
C GLY A 215 -0.64 7.74 -12.83
N VAL A 216 -1.19 7.93 -11.63
CA VAL A 216 -2.51 8.59 -11.41
C VAL A 216 -2.61 9.96 -12.10
N LYS A 217 -1.59 10.81 -11.95
CA LYS A 217 -1.56 12.14 -12.58
C LYS A 217 -1.55 12.03 -14.11
N SER A 218 -0.72 11.14 -14.66
CA SER A 218 -0.61 10.93 -16.10
C SER A 218 -1.90 10.34 -16.68
N ALA A 219 -2.53 9.38 -16.01
CA ALA A 219 -3.83 8.82 -16.41
C ALA A 219 -4.92 9.90 -16.50
N LYS A 220 -5.02 10.78 -15.51
CA LYS A 220 -5.96 11.91 -15.53
C LYS A 220 -5.69 12.85 -16.70
N LYS A 221 -4.41 13.19 -16.93
CA LYS A 221 -4.02 14.04 -18.06
C LYS A 221 -4.33 13.39 -19.41
N ILE A 222 -4.14 12.08 -19.55
CA ILE A 222 -4.48 11.34 -20.79
C ILE A 222 -5.98 11.46 -21.08
N VAL A 223 -6.83 11.18 -20.08
CA VAL A 223 -8.30 11.28 -20.25
C VAL A 223 -8.72 12.70 -20.63
N GLN A 224 -8.13 13.71 -20.00
CA GLN A 224 -8.41 15.12 -20.32
C GLN A 224 -7.94 15.49 -21.73
N ALA A 225 -6.74 15.06 -22.13
CA ALA A 225 -6.13 15.43 -23.40
C ALA A 225 -6.91 14.89 -24.61
N ARG A 226 -7.55 13.72 -24.49
CA ARG A 226 -8.41 13.14 -25.56
C ARG A 226 -9.52 14.07 -26.03
N ARG A 227 -9.96 14.99 -25.18
CA ARG A 227 -11.00 15.98 -25.51
C ARG A 227 -10.52 17.03 -26.50
N PHE A 228 -9.22 17.23 -26.61
CA PHE A 228 -8.59 18.27 -27.45
C PHE A 228 -7.87 17.69 -28.67
N GLY A 229 -7.83 16.37 -28.82
CA GLY A 229 -7.18 15.70 -29.92
C GLY A 229 -6.82 14.26 -29.59
N LYS A 230 -6.35 13.52 -30.59
CA LYS A 230 -5.92 12.14 -30.41
C LYS A 230 -4.61 12.06 -29.65
N ILE A 231 -4.47 11.03 -28.84
CA ILE A 231 -3.24 10.74 -28.09
C ILE A 231 -2.20 10.15 -29.04
N HIS A 232 -1.02 10.75 -29.03
CA HIS A 232 0.18 10.33 -29.77
C HIS A 232 1.34 10.05 -28.81
N ILE A 233 2.37 9.33 -29.25
CA ILE A 233 3.53 8.93 -28.43
C ILE A 233 4.23 10.13 -27.79
N ASP A 234 4.45 11.20 -28.55
CA ASP A 234 5.17 12.37 -28.04
C ASP A 234 4.39 13.11 -26.95
N LEU A 235 3.07 13.13 -27.06
CA LEU A 235 2.22 13.68 -26.01
C LEU A 235 2.35 12.86 -24.73
N LEU A 236 2.35 11.51 -24.82
CA LEU A 236 2.47 10.64 -23.64
C LEU A 236 3.75 10.93 -22.84
N LYS A 237 4.89 11.12 -23.53
CA LYS A 237 6.17 11.48 -22.88
C LYS A 237 6.04 12.82 -22.14
N LYS A 238 5.43 13.84 -22.77
CA LYS A 238 5.18 15.16 -22.16
C LYS A 238 4.22 15.10 -20.96
N LEU A 239 3.29 14.15 -20.96
CA LEU A 239 2.37 13.91 -19.85
C LEU A 239 3.02 13.18 -18.66
N GLY A 240 4.30 12.80 -18.76
CA GLY A 240 5.04 12.10 -17.72
C GLY A 240 4.75 10.60 -17.66
N VAL A 241 4.38 9.99 -18.79
CA VAL A 241 4.30 8.53 -18.90
C VAL A 241 5.71 7.96 -19.05
N ALA A 242 6.03 6.91 -18.29
CA ALA A 242 7.25 6.14 -18.47
C ALA A 242 7.13 5.27 -19.74
N TYR A 243 7.23 5.92 -20.90
CA TYR A 243 6.88 5.33 -22.20
C TYR A 243 7.63 4.03 -22.51
N GLN A 244 8.92 3.94 -22.16
CA GLN A 244 9.70 2.72 -22.40
C GLN A 244 9.12 1.48 -21.70
N ARG A 245 8.41 1.67 -20.60
CA ARG A 245 7.69 0.61 -19.89
C ARG A 245 6.27 0.45 -20.42
N ALA A 246 5.58 1.56 -20.68
CA ALA A 246 4.18 1.55 -21.09
C ALA A 246 3.98 1.03 -22.54
N LYS A 247 4.97 1.18 -23.42
CA LYS A 247 4.87 0.82 -24.86
C LYS A 247 4.46 -0.62 -25.13
N PHE A 248 4.69 -1.53 -24.20
CA PHE A 248 4.31 -2.94 -24.31
C PHE A 248 2.83 -3.19 -24.00
N PHE A 249 2.13 -2.21 -23.44
CA PHE A 249 0.79 -2.35 -22.86
C PHE A 249 -0.21 -1.35 -23.45
N ILE A 250 0.19 -0.50 -24.39
CA ILE A 250 -0.66 0.59 -24.89
C ILE A 250 -0.69 0.65 -26.41
N ARG A 251 -1.79 1.20 -26.91
CA ARG A 251 -1.93 1.68 -28.26
C ARG A 251 -2.36 3.14 -28.24
N CYS A 252 -1.81 3.93 -29.15
CA CYS A 252 -2.16 5.31 -29.43
C CYS A 252 -2.22 5.53 -30.96
N GLU A 253 -2.54 6.73 -31.42
CA GLU A 253 -2.87 6.98 -32.84
C GLU A 253 -1.71 6.64 -33.80
N ASP A 254 -0.48 6.97 -33.40
CA ASP A 254 0.77 6.73 -34.12
C ASP A 254 1.42 5.37 -33.78
N SER A 255 0.71 4.50 -33.06
CA SER A 255 1.19 3.12 -32.84
C SER A 255 1.10 2.28 -34.12
N PRO A 256 2.04 1.35 -34.35
CA PRO A 256 1.98 0.45 -35.51
C PRO A 256 0.64 -0.27 -35.59
N LYS A 257 0.04 -0.34 -36.78
CA LYS A 257 -1.24 -1.02 -37.01
C LYS A 257 -1.17 -2.52 -36.70
N PHE A 258 0.01 -3.10 -36.84
CA PHE A 258 0.32 -4.48 -36.49
C PHE A 258 1.43 -4.49 -35.44
N GLN A 259 1.16 -5.08 -34.29
CA GLN A 259 2.17 -5.41 -33.29
C GLN A 259 2.19 -6.94 -33.16
N LYS A 260 3.37 -7.53 -33.29
CA LYS A 260 3.56 -8.95 -33.01
C LYS A 260 3.20 -9.20 -31.55
N GLU A 261 2.39 -10.22 -31.30
CA GLU A 261 2.12 -10.67 -29.93
C GLU A 261 3.45 -11.03 -29.24
N LEU A 262 3.71 -10.36 -28.12
CA LEU A 262 4.89 -10.60 -27.30
C LEU A 262 4.47 -11.43 -26.10
N SER A 263 5.22 -12.50 -25.81
CA SER A 263 4.96 -13.28 -24.59
C SER A 263 5.24 -12.44 -23.34
N SER A 264 4.49 -12.69 -22.26
CA SER A 264 4.74 -12.04 -20.97
C SER A 264 6.18 -12.24 -20.48
N SER A 265 6.78 -13.41 -20.74
CA SER A 265 8.19 -13.69 -20.41
C SER A 265 9.16 -12.78 -21.17
N PHE A 266 8.92 -12.54 -22.46
CA PHE A 266 9.74 -11.65 -23.27
C PHE A 266 9.60 -10.19 -22.82
N ILE A 267 8.37 -9.74 -22.55
CA ILE A 267 8.10 -8.39 -22.02
C ILE A 267 8.82 -8.20 -20.68
N ARG A 268 8.72 -9.18 -19.77
CA ARG A 268 9.43 -9.16 -18.47
C ARG A 268 10.93 -8.96 -18.68
N GLN A 269 11.55 -9.78 -19.52
CA GLN A 269 12.98 -9.71 -19.78
C GLN A 269 13.39 -8.36 -20.36
N GLN A 270 12.65 -7.83 -21.34
CA GLN A 270 12.93 -6.53 -21.95
C GLN A 270 12.84 -5.37 -20.94
N ILE A 271 11.84 -5.40 -20.04
CA ILE A 271 11.70 -4.35 -19.03
C ILE A 271 12.82 -4.44 -17.98
N LEU A 272 13.22 -5.65 -17.57
CA LEU A 272 14.30 -5.85 -16.61
C LEU A 272 15.66 -5.44 -17.18
N THR A 273 15.94 -5.75 -18.45
CA THR A 273 17.22 -5.39 -19.10
C THR A 273 17.32 -3.91 -19.45
N GLN A 274 16.23 -3.29 -19.92
CA GLN A 274 16.19 -1.84 -20.17
C GLN A 274 16.14 -1.04 -18.86
N GLY A 275 15.67 -1.68 -17.79
CA GLY A 275 15.41 -1.08 -16.51
C GLY A 275 16.62 -0.94 -15.60
N SER A 276 17.85 -1.30 -16.04
CA SER A 276 19.13 -1.27 -15.30
C SER A 276 19.09 -0.31 -14.11
N SER A 277 18.59 -0.84 -13.00
CA SER A 277 18.07 -0.02 -11.93
C SER A 277 19.17 0.23 -10.92
N LYS A 278 19.27 1.46 -10.44
CA LYS A 278 20.15 1.89 -9.34
C LYS A 278 20.06 1.00 -8.09
N TYR A 279 19.02 0.17 -7.97
CA TYR A 279 18.84 -0.80 -6.88
C TYR A 279 19.82 -1.99 -6.91
N VAL A 280 20.40 -2.37 -8.06
CA VAL A 280 21.47 -3.39 -8.08
C VAL A 280 22.74 -2.83 -7.42
N GLN A 281 22.96 -1.50 -7.46
CA GLN A 281 24.08 -0.84 -6.81
C GLN A 281 23.81 -0.47 -5.33
N GLN A 282 22.56 -0.39 -4.88
CA GLN A 282 22.21 0.00 -3.49
C GLN A 282 22.18 -1.17 -2.49
N LEU A 283 22.69 -2.35 -2.86
CA LEU A 283 23.02 -3.42 -1.90
C LEU A 283 24.29 -3.10 -1.06
N SER A 284 24.83 -1.88 -1.16
CA SER A 284 25.82 -1.35 -0.24
C SER A 284 25.14 -0.80 1.03
N PRO A 285 25.45 -1.30 2.22
CA PRO A 285 24.82 -0.82 3.45
C PRO A 285 25.39 0.56 3.80
N GLN A 286 24.60 1.61 3.62
CA GLN A 286 24.86 2.89 4.27
C GLN A 286 23.71 3.22 5.22
N LEU A 287 23.97 2.88 6.48
CA LEU A 287 23.33 3.41 7.67
C LEU A 287 23.15 4.93 7.55
N SER A 288 21.93 5.43 7.72
CA SER A 288 21.73 6.75 8.29
C SER A 288 20.48 6.74 9.17
N LEU A 289 20.75 6.67 10.48
CA LEU A 289 19.87 7.12 11.55
C LEU A 289 19.49 8.59 11.31
N GLY A 290 18.25 8.94 11.63
CA GLY A 290 17.80 10.33 11.67
C GLY A 290 16.36 10.44 12.15
N PHE A 291 16.23 10.61 13.47
CA PHE A 291 15.14 11.19 14.28
C PHE A 291 13.69 11.11 13.79
#